data_AF-A0A0M8WED0-F1
#
_entry.id   AF-A0A0M8WED0-F1
#
_cell.length_a   1.000
_cell.length_b   1.000
_cell.length_c   1.000
_cell.angle_alpha   90.00
_cell.angle_beta   90.00
_cell.angle_gamma   90.00
#
_symmetry.space_group_name_H-M   'P 1'
#
loop_
_entity.id
_entity.type
_entity.pdbx_description
1 polymer ?
#
loop_
_entity_poly.entity_id
_entity_poly.type
_entity_poly.pdbx_seq_one_letter_code
_entity_poly.pdbx_strand_id
1 'polypeptide(L)'
;TDVSGTRHLVRPSGTGYVLAANHTSFFDPVLLTGTLPRRGLRPAVLAAAGLWGVPLLGRALTREGYVPVPRGDRRAGDALRAAADALAEGRGVLVYPEGGLPR
;
A
#
# COMPACT_ATOMS: atom_id res chain seq x y z
N THR A 1 -5.23 -14.61 -12.86
CA THR A 1 -5.70 -14.33 -11.49
C THR A 1 -7.16 -13.98 -11.57
N ASP A 2 -8.02 -14.80 -10.96
CA ASP A 2 -9.43 -14.47 -10.83
C ASP A 2 -9.60 -13.36 -9.78
N VAL A 3 -10.49 -12.39 -10.03
CA VAL A 3 -10.74 -11.24 -9.15
C VAL A 3 -12.24 -10.97 -9.12
N SER A 4 -12.87 -11.29 -8.00
CA SER A 4 -14.31 -11.14 -7.78
C SER A 4 -14.62 -9.91 -6.92
N GLY A 5 -15.91 -9.55 -6.79
CA GLY A 5 -16.35 -8.47 -5.89
C GLY A 5 -16.04 -7.03 -6.34
N THR A 6 -15.58 -6.82 -7.57
CA THR A 6 -15.07 -5.50 -8.00
C THR A 6 -16.09 -4.37 -8.06
N ARG A 7 -17.39 -4.68 -8.01
CA ARG A 7 -18.47 -3.70 -7.77
C ARG A 7 -18.30 -2.91 -6.47
N HIS A 8 -17.64 -3.49 -5.46
CA HIS A 8 -17.38 -2.83 -4.18
C HIS A 8 -16.24 -1.79 -4.27
N LEU A 9 -15.59 -1.69 -5.43
CA LEU A 9 -14.53 -0.73 -5.70
C LEU A 9 -15.05 0.58 -6.34
N VAL A 10 -16.37 0.66 -6.64
CA VAL A 10 -16.99 1.87 -7.17
C VAL A 10 -16.99 2.93 -6.08
N ARG A 11 -16.29 4.04 -6.33
CA ARG A 11 -16.15 5.18 -5.43
C ARG A 11 -16.24 6.48 -6.23
N PRO A 12 -16.69 7.59 -5.62
CA PRO A 12 -16.59 8.90 -6.23
C PRO A 12 -15.13 9.21 -6.60
N SER A 13 -14.93 9.83 -7.76
CA SER A 13 -13.61 10.29 -8.18
C SER A 13 -13.05 11.28 -7.17
N GLY A 14 -11.79 11.09 -6.75
CA GLY A 14 -11.12 11.99 -5.83
C GLY A 14 -11.40 11.76 -4.34
N THR A 15 -12.10 10.69 -3.94
CA THR A 15 -12.33 10.40 -2.50
C THR A 15 -11.36 9.35 -1.96
N GLY A 16 -10.48 9.68 -1.02
CA GLY A 16 -9.49 8.73 -0.50
C GLY A 16 -10.11 7.43 0.03
N TYR A 17 -9.36 6.33 -0.02
CA TYR A 17 -9.84 5.01 0.41
C TYR A 17 -8.74 4.20 1.08
N VAL A 18 -9.13 3.37 2.04
CA VAL A 18 -8.24 2.39 2.68
C VAL A 18 -8.58 1.02 2.13
N LEU A 19 -7.58 0.36 1.55
CA LEU A 19 -7.64 -1.05 1.21
C LEU A 19 -6.93 -1.82 2.33
N ALA A 20 -7.70 -2.51 3.16
CA ALA A 20 -7.18 -3.45 4.13
C ALA A 20 -7.15 -4.84 3.50
N ALA A 21 -5.98 -5.45 3.42
CA ALA A 21 -5.79 -6.80 2.92
C ALA A 21 -5.10 -7.65 3.97
N ASN A 22 -5.37 -8.96 3.95
CA ASN A 22 -4.62 -9.89 4.78
C ASN A 22 -3.23 -10.11 4.18
N HIS A 23 -2.22 -10.26 5.03
CA HIS A 23 -0.86 -10.56 4.58
C HIS A 23 -0.57 -12.05 4.69
N THR A 24 -0.69 -12.81 3.61
CA THR A 24 -0.42 -14.27 3.58
C THR A 24 0.89 -14.65 2.91
N SER A 25 1.46 -13.75 2.11
CA SER A 25 2.69 -13.98 1.37
C SER A 25 3.47 -12.68 1.13
N PHE A 26 4.80 -12.78 1.03
CA PHE A 26 5.63 -11.68 0.54
C PHE A 26 5.23 -11.19 -0.86
N PHE A 27 4.50 -12.00 -1.62
CA PHE A 27 4.04 -11.67 -2.96
C PHE A 27 2.71 -10.89 -2.99
N ASP A 28 2.00 -10.75 -1.86
CA ASP A 28 0.71 -10.03 -1.82
C ASP A 28 0.80 -8.59 -2.35
N PRO A 29 1.84 -7.79 -2.01
CA PRO A 29 1.94 -6.42 -2.52
C PRO A 29 2.12 -6.41 -4.04
N VAL A 30 2.82 -7.39 -4.60
CA VAL A 30 3.04 -7.52 -6.05
C VAL A 30 1.73 -7.88 -6.76
N LEU A 31 0.94 -8.79 -6.19
CA LEU A 31 -0.37 -9.16 -6.75
C LEU A 31 -1.35 -7.99 -6.72
N LEU A 32 -1.43 -7.26 -5.61
CA LEU A 32 -2.35 -6.13 -5.47
C LEU A 32 -1.93 -4.96 -6.37
N THR A 33 -0.65 -4.60 -6.40
CA THR A 33 -0.17 -3.52 -7.29
C THR A 33 -0.18 -3.90 -8.77
N GLY A 34 -0.15 -5.19 -9.12
CA GLY A 34 -0.34 -5.63 -10.51
C GLY A 34 -1.81 -5.65 -10.97
N THR A 35 -2.76 -5.76 -10.05
CA THR A 35 -4.20 -5.96 -10.37
C THR A 35 -5.05 -4.70 -10.19
N LEU A 36 -4.84 -3.94 -9.12
CA LEU A 36 -5.59 -2.73 -8.78
C LEU A 36 -5.50 -1.63 -9.86
N PRO A 37 -4.35 -1.38 -10.51
CA PRO A 37 -4.23 -0.42 -11.59
C PRO A 37 -5.21 -0.61 -12.74
N ARG A 38 -5.49 -1.86 -13.11
CA ARG A 38 -6.43 -2.19 -14.18
C ARG A 38 -7.87 -1.81 -13.84
N ARG A 39 -8.12 -1.45 -12.59
CA ARG A 39 -9.41 -1.02 -12.03
C ARG A 39 -9.42 0.46 -11.64
N GLY A 40 -8.41 1.22 -12.04
CA GLY A 40 -8.29 2.65 -11.72
C GLY A 40 -7.84 2.94 -10.28
N LEU A 41 -7.34 1.93 -9.56
CA LEU A 41 -6.89 2.06 -8.18
C LEU A 41 -5.36 2.00 -8.12
N ARG A 42 -4.73 3.00 -7.49
CA ARG A 42 -3.29 3.05 -7.23
C ARG A 42 -3.04 3.51 -5.80
N PRO A 43 -3.21 2.61 -4.82
CA PRO A 43 -2.98 2.98 -3.44
C PRO A 43 -1.48 3.15 -3.15
N ALA A 44 -1.15 4.10 -2.29
CA ALA A 44 0.15 4.15 -1.64
C ALA A 44 0.28 2.96 -0.69
N VAL A 45 1.32 2.16 -0.84
CA VAL A 45 1.54 0.98 -0.01
C VAL A 45 2.51 1.32 1.10
N LEU A 46 2.12 1.06 2.34
CA LEU A 46 3.02 1.15 3.48
C LEU A 46 3.95 -0.07 3.48
N ALA A 47 5.27 0.14 3.38
CA ALA A 47 6.23 -0.95 3.30
C ALA A 47 7.45 -0.70 4.19
N ALA A 48 8.09 -1.77 4.68
CA ALA A 48 9.24 -1.64 5.58
C ALA A 48 10.38 -0.83 4.94
N ALA A 49 10.87 0.20 5.64
CA ALA A 49 11.88 1.12 5.12
C ALA A 49 13.19 0.41 4.70
N GLY A 50 13.51 -0.73 5.31
CA GLY A 50 14.66 -1.55 4.93
C GLY A 50 14.65 -2.03 3.47
N LEU A 51 13.48 -2.11 2.82
CA LEU A 51 13.37 -2.49 1.41
C LEU A 51 14.00 -1.45 0.46
N TRP A 52 14.13 -0.19 0.89
CA TRP A 52 14.77 0.86 0.09
C TRP A 52 16.30 0.69 0.00
N GLY A 53 16.91 -0.09 0.90
CA GLY A 53 18.33 -0.42 0.84
C GLY A 53 18.67 -1.48 -0.22
N VAL A 54 17.67 -2.16 -0.78
CA VAL A 54 17.88 -3.20 -1.79
C VAL A 54 18.07 -2.55 -3.17
N PRO A 55 19.18 -2.82 -3.89
CA PRO A 55 19.41 -2.28 -5.23
C PRO A 55 18.24 -2.55 -6.17
N LEU A 56 17.89 -1.57 -7.01
CA LEU A 56 16.75 -1.56 -7.93
C LEU A 56 15.37 -1.54 -7.26
N LEU A 57 15.15 -2.33 -6.21
CA LEU A 57 13.87 -2.40 -5.49
C LEU A 57 13.50 -1.04 -4.89
N GLY A 58 14.40 -0.37 -4.16
CA GLY A 58 14.11 0.95 -3.58
C GLY A 58 13.68 2.01 -4.61
N ARG A 59 14.26 1.94 -5.83
CA ARG A 59 13.87 2.82 -6.93
C ARG A 59 12.47 2.47 -7.46
N ALA A 60 12.15 1.19 -7.58
CA ALA A 60 10.82 0.75 -8.00
C ALA A 60 9.74 1.16 -6.98
N LEU A 61 9.98 0.93 -5.68
CA LEU A 61 9.07 1.32 -4.61
C LEU A 61 8.79 2.83 -4.60
N THR A 62 9.84 3.64 -4.79
CA THR A 62 9.70 5.10 -4.88
C THR A 62 8.89 5.53 -6.10
N ARG A 63 9.12 4.91 -7.27
CA ARG A 63 8.36 5.20 -8.50
C ARG A 63 6.88 4.84 -8.39
N GLU A 64 6.57 3.75 -7.70
CA GLU A 64 5.19 3.32 -7.45
C GLU A 64 4.51 4.10 -6.30
N GLY A 65 5.24 5.02 -5.64
CA GLY A 65 4.70 5.87 -4.58
C GLY A 65 4.47 5.15 -3.25
N TYR A 66 5.28 4.13 -2.96
CA TYR A 66 5.25 3.44 -1.68
C TYR A 66 5.77 4.35 -0.56
N VAL A 67 5.24 4.17 0.64
CA VAL A 67 5.60 4.93 1.83
C VAL A 67 6.47 4.06 2.73
N PRO A 68 7.72 4.46 3.03
CA PRO A 68 8.61 3.70 3.89
C PRO A 68 8.18 3.80 5.36
N VAL A 69 8.14 2.65 6.05
CA VAL A 69 7.81 2.55 7.47
C VAL A 69 9.05 2.06 8.24
N PRO A 70 9.69 2.91 9.06
CA PRO A 70 10.77 2.47 9.93
C PRO A 70 10.23 1.56 11.05
N ARG A 71 10.90 0.43 11.30
CA ARG A 71 10.53 -0.50 12.38
C ARG A 71 11.25 -0.11 13.68
N GLY A 72 10.52 -0.17 14.80
CA GLY A 72 11.11 0.08 16.14
C GLY A 72 11.45 1.55 16.43
N ASP A 73 11.01 2.47 15.57
CA ASP A 73 11.25 3.91 15.70
C ASP A 73 9.93 4.63 16.03
N ARG A 74 10.00 5.66 16.88
CA ARG A 74 8.89 6.60 17.17
C ARG A 74 8.36 7.27 15.89
N ARG A 75 9.18 7.33 14.83
CA ARG A 75 8.81 7.81 13.49
C ARG A 75 7.84 6.90 12.73
N ALA A 76 7.46 5.74 13.26
CA ALA A 76 6.39 4.93 12.67
C ALA A 76 5.07 5.73 12.53
N GLY A 77 4.84 6.72 13.41
CA GLY A 77 3.73 7.66 13.28
C GLY A 77 3.79 8.55 12.03
N ASP A 78 4.99 8.81 11.49
CA ASP A 78 5.17 9.61 10.27
C ASP A 78 4.64 8.87 9.04
N ALA A 79 4.72 7.54 9.01
CA ALA A 79 4.10 6.74 7.95
C ALA A 79 2.56 6.83 7.99
N LEU A 80 1.98 6.91 9.19
CA LEU A 80 0.53 7.11 9.34
C LEU A 80 0.12 8.54 8.93
N ARG A 81 0.95 9.56 9.21
CA ARG A 81 0.73 10.92 8.71
C ARG A 81 0.75 10.95 7.18
N ALA A 82 1.77 10.37 6.56
CA ALA A 82 1.86 10.29 5.10
C ALA A 82 0.68 9.52 4.48
N ALA A 83 0.18 8.47 5.15
CA ALA A 83 -1.04 7.77 4.74
C ALA A 83 -2.28 8.68 4.86
N ALA A 84 -2.42 9.43 5.96
CA ALA A 84 -3.52 10.37 6.15
C ALA A 84 -3.50 11.49 5.09
N ASP A 85 -2.33 12.04 4.78
CA ASP A 85 -2.15 13.06 3.75
C ASP A 85 -2.56 12.51 2.37
N ALA A 86 -2.13 11.29 2.02
CA ALA A 86 -2.54 10.63 0.78
C ALA A 86 -4.06 10.45 0.70
N LEU A 87 -4.72 10.08 1.80
CA LEU A 87 -6.19 9.98 1.85
C LEU A 87 -6.86 11.34 1.65
N ALA A 88 -6.33 12.40 2.28
CA ALA A 88 -6.83 13.77 2.14
C ALA A 88 -6.70 14.30 0.70
N GLU A 89 -5.66 13.87 -0.03
CA GLU A 89 -5.46 14.16 -1.46
C GLU A 89 -6.35 13.32 -2.39
N GLY A 90 -7.21 12.46 -1.85
CA GLY A 90 -8.09 11.60 -2.65
C GLY A 90 -7.41 10.32 -3.16
N ARG A 91 -6.19 10.02 -2.70
CA ARG A 91 -5.44 8.80 -3.05
C ARG A 91 -5.85 7.64 -2.14
N GLY A 92 -5.55 6.43 -2.59
CA GLY A 92 -5.74 5.22 -1.79
C GLY A 92 -4.56 4.93 -0.89
N VAL A 93 -4.78 4.17 0.18
CA VAL A 93 -3.73 3.56 0.99
C VAL A 93 -3.99 2.07 1.11
N LEU A 94 -2.96 1.25 0.90
CA LEU A 94 -2.99 -0.20 1.15
C LEU A 94 -2.29 -0.48 2.47
N VAL A 95 -3.01 -1.15 3.36
CA VAL A 95 -2.52 -1.57 4.68
C VAL A 95 -2.69 -3.08 4.85
N TYR A 96 -1.71 -3.67 5.53
CA TYR A 96 -1.77 -5.02 6.06
C TYR A 96 -1.88 -4.91 7.58
N PRO A 97 -3.10 -4.98 8.15
CA PRO A 97 -3.34 -4.68 9.56
C PRO A 97 -2.57 -5.59 10.53
N GLU A 98 -2.15 -6.77 10.08
CA GLU A 98 -1.37 -7.72 10.87
C GLU A 98 0.05 -7.21 11.19
N GLY A 99 0.53 -6.18 10.49
CA GLY A 99 1.86 -5.60 10.70
C GLY A 99 3.04 -6.46 10.21
N GLY A 100 2.76 -7.68 9.74
CA GLY A 100 3.71 -8.65 9.21
C GLY A 100 3.01 -9.92 8.76
N LEU A 101 3.78 -10.86 8.19
CA LEU A 101 3.24 -12.17 7.85
C LEU A 101 2.85 -12.94 9.13
N PRO A 102 1.71 -13.65 9.13
CA PRO A 102 1.37 -14.66 10.13
C PRO A 102 2.54 -15.62 10.31
N ARG A 103 2.80 -15.99 11.56
CA ARG A 103 3.80 -17.02 11.90
C ARG A 103 3.24 -18.41 11.72
#